data_AF-A0A2M7QIN6-F1
#
_entry.id   AF-A0A2M7QIN6-F1
#
_cell.length_a   1.000
_cell.length_b   1.000
_cell.length_c   1.000
_cell.angle_alpha   90.00
_cell.angle_beta   90.00
_cell.angle_gamma   90.00
#
_symmetry.space_group_name_H-M   'P 1'
#
loop_
_entity.id
_entity.type
_entity.pdbx_description
1 polymer ?
#
loop_
_entity_poly.entity_id
_entity_poly.type
_entity_poly.pdbx_seq_one_letter_code
_entity_poly.pdbx_strand_id
1 'polypeptide(L)'
;TDNDKISKIAQYYGAEVPFLRPAEYAQDASPDIEWLKYTLQKLELNKQSIEFFSILRPSSPFRSVSMLEKAWELFLSDKDADSLRAVERCLQHPAKMWIVNGNRMNPVIKNPESSGIEWYSKPIQELPKVYVQNSSLEIAKCEIPLMTLSIAGTKIIPFITDKLEGYDINTEKDWIYAEYLIKKGLVILPHVDNKPYLG
;
A
#
# COMPACT_ATOMS: atom_id res chain seq x y z
N THR A 1 -4.12 -16.07 2.42
CA THR A 1 -5.02 -15.91 3.58
C THR A 1 -4.89 -17.13 4.46
N ASP A 2 -5.12 -17.00 5.76
CA ASP A 2 -5.26 -18.05 6.76
C ASP A 2 -6.72 -18.53 6.93
N ASN A 3 -7.66 -17.89 6.22
CA ASN A 3 -9.09 -18.11 6.38
C ASN A 3 -9.71 -18.83 5.17
N ASP A 4 -10.39 -19.96 5.43
CA ASP A 4 -11.05 -20.79 4.41
C ASP A 4 -12.17 -20.09 3.64
N LYS A 5 -12.89 -19.16 4.27
CA LYS A 5 -13.94 -18.41 3.58
C LYS A 5 -13.32 -17.43 2.58
N ILE A 6 -12.24 -16.76 2.98
CA ILE A 6 -11.51 -15.84 2.09
C ILE A 6 -10.87 -16.61 0.94
N SER A 7 -10.31 -17.81 1.18
CA SER A 7 -9.72 -18.62 0.11
C SER A 7 -10.75 -19.04 -0.93
N LYS A 8 -11.94 -19.46 -0.49
CA LYS A 8 -13.07 -19.80 -1.39
C LYS A 8 -13.54 -18.61 -2.22
N ILE A 9 -13.65 -17.42 -1.60
CA ILE A 9 -13.99 -16.18 -2.33
C ILE A 9 -12.93 -15.90 -3.41
N ALA A 10 -11.65 -15.94 -3.04
CA ALA A 10 -10.55 -15.66 -3.96
C ALA A 10 -10.55 -16.65 -5.16
N GLN A 11 -10.69 -17.95 -4.90
CA GLN A 11 -10.77 -18.98 -5.93
C GLN A 11 -12.01 -18.81 -6.83
N TYR A 12 -13.15 -18.44 -6.26
CA TYR A 12 -14.38 -18.18 -7.03
C TYR A 12 -14.20 -17.04 -8.05
N TYR A 13 -13.39 -16.03 -7.72
CA TYR A 13 -13.04 -14.93 -8.61
C TYR A 13 -11.76 -15.20 -9.44
N GLY A 14 -11.27 -16.44 -9.47
CA GLY A 14 -10.19 -16.89 -10.34
C GLY A 14 -8.77 -16.72 -9.80
N ALA A 15 -8.60 -16.28 -8.55
CA ALA A 15 -7.28 -16.21 -7.93
C ALA A 15 -6.78 -17.59 -7.51
N GLU A 16 -5.48 -17.84 -7.68
CA GLU A 16 -4.83 -19.03 -7.15
C GLU A 16 -4.62 -18.90 -5.63
N VAL A 17 -4.92 -19.98 -4.90
CA VAL A 17 -4.62 -20.09 -3.47
C VAL A 17 -3.79 -21.36 -3.27
N PRO A 18 -2.46 -21.30 -3.52
CA PRO A 18 -1.61 -22.49 -3.51
C PRO A 18 -1.47 -23.11 -2.12
N PHE A 19 -1.65 -22.31 -1.07
CA PHE A 19 -1.65 -22.73 0.33
C PHE A 19 -2.33 -21.68 1.19
N LEU A 20 -2.76 -22.09 2.38
CA LEU A 20 -3.17 -21.16 3.44
C LEU A 20 -1.94 -20.60 4.15
N ARG A 21 -2.03 -19.35 4.58
CA ARG A 21 -0.99 -18.69 5.37
C ARG A 21 -0.98 -19.31 6.78
N PRO A 22 0.20 -19.68 7.33
CA PRO A 22 0.31 -20.09 8.73
C PRO A 22 -0.20 -19.02 9.70
N ALA A 23 -0.82 -19.44 10.80
CA ALA A 23 -1.42 -18.53 11.78
C ALA A 23 -0.40 -17.56 12.40
N GLU A 24 0.85 -17.98 12.59
CA GLU A 24 1.94 -17.14 13.12
C GLU A 24 2.23 -15.90 12.26
N TYR A 25 1.93 -15.96 10.96
CA TYR A 25 2.10 -14.87 10.01
C TYR A 25 0.79 -14.09 9.72
N ALA A 26 -0.27 -14.38 10.47
CA ALA A 26 -1.60 -13.80 10.32
C ALA A 26 -2.09 -13.10 11.59
N GLN A 27 -1.17 -12.73 12.49
CA GLN A 27 -1.51 -11.96 13.69
C GLN A 27 -1.59 -10.46 13.36
N ASP A 28 -2.30 -9.69 14.18
CA ASP A 28 -2.44 -8.23 14.00
C ASP A 28 -1.10 -7.48 13.95
N ALA A 29 -0.09 -8.02 14.65
CA ALA A 29 1.26 -7.46 14.71
C ALA A 29 2.24 -8.09 13.71
N SER A 30 1.81 -9.06 12.89
CA SER A 30 2.70 -9.73 11.93
C SER A 30 3.14 -8.74 10.85
N PRO A 31 4.46 -8.45 10.71
CA PRO A 31 4.94 -7.52 9.71
C PRO A 31 4.91 -8.14 8.31
N ASP A 32 4.78 -7.29 7.29
CA ASP A 32 4.58 -7.77 5.91
C ASP A 32 5.71 -8.63 5.37
N ILE A 33 6.94 -8.35 5.80
CA ILE A 33 8.15 -9.09 5.40
C ILE A 33 8.08 -10.57 5.75
N GLU A 34 7.47 -10.95 6.87
CA GLU A 34 7.45 -12.33 7.34
C GLU A 34 6.57 -13.21 6.46
N TRP A 35 5.31 -12.80 6.26
CA TRP A 35 4.38 -13.57 5.44
C TRP A 35 4.79 -13.55 3.97
N LEU A 36 5.39 -12.47 3.48
CA LEU A 36 5.85 -12.37 2.11
C LEU A 36 7.05 -13.30 1.86
N LYS A 37 8.05 -13.28 2.74
CA LYS A 37 9.22 -14.15 2.63
C LYS A 37 8.83 -15.62 2.68
N TYR A 38 7.95 -15.99 3.62
CA TYR A 38 7.37 -17.34 3.67
C TYR A 38 6.72 -17.72 2.33
N THR A 39 5.89 -16.82 1.79
CA THR A 39 5.15 -17.06 0.54
C THR A 39 6.10 -17.26 -0.64
N LEU A 40 7.09 -16.38 -0.81
CA LEU A 40 8.06 -16.45 -1.91
C LEU A 40 8.91 -17.71 -1.83
N GLN A 41 9.43 -18.07 -0.65
CA GLN A 41 10.18 -19.32 -0.46
C GLN A 41 9.34 -20.55 -0.79
N LYS A 42 8.05 -20.55 -0.39
CA LYS A 42 7.14 -21.66 -0.68
C LYS A 42 6.82 -21.78 -2.16
N LEU A 43 6.75 -20.67 -2.90
CA LEU A 43 6.55 -20.63 -4.35
C LEU A 43 7.81 -21.02 -5.14
N GLU A 44 9.00 -20.61 -4.70
CA GLU A 44 10.28 -21.02 -5.32
C GLU A 44 10.52 -22.53 -5.22
N LEU A 45 10.14 -23.15 -4.10
CA LEU A 45 10.15 -24.61 -3.93
C LEU A 45 9.28 -25.34 -4.98
N ASN A 46 8.31 -24.64 -5.58
CA ASN A 46 7.46 -25.15 -6.66
C ASN A 46 8.01 -24.84 -8.07
N LYS A 47 9.27 -24.39 -8.19
CA LYS A 47 9.99 -24.11 -9.45
C LYS A 47 9.38 -23.02 -10.33
N GLN A 48 8.62 -22.09 -9.76
CA GLN A 48 8.22 -20.86 -10.44
C GLN A 48 9.31 -19.80 -10.26
N SER A 49 9.96 -19.39 -11.35
CA SER A 49 10.88 -18.25 -11.32
C SER A 49 10.07 -16.96 -11.31
N ILE A 50 9.83 -16.40 -10.11
CA ILE A 50 9.10 -15.15 -9.93
C ILE A 50 10.12 -14.03 -9.70
N GLU A 51 10.28 -13.14 -10.67
CA GLU A 51 11.23 -12.03 -10.58
C GLU A 51 10.70 -10.87 -9.74
N PHE A 52 9.38 -10.63 -9.80
CA PHE A 52 8.73 -9.49 -9.17
C PHE A 52 7.45 -9.91 -8.44
N PHE A 53 7.13 -9.22 -7.37
CA PHE A 53 5.84 -9.34 -6.69
C PHE A 53 5.14 -7.99 -6.62
N SER A 54 3.83 -8.04 -6.42
CA SER A 54 3.04 -6.86 -6.09
C SER A 54 2.11 -7.15 -4.91
N ILE A 55 1.95 -6.16 -4.03
CA ILE A 55 0.99 -6.22 -2.92
C ILE A 55 -0.17 -5.30 -3.27
N LEU A 56 -1.35 -5.91 -3.44
CA LEU A 56 -2.61 -5.21 -3.70
C LEU A 56 -3.52 -5.39 -2.48
N ARG A 57 -3.58 -4.37 -1.61
CA ARG A 57 -4.43 -4.47 -0.43
C ARG A 57 -5.91 -4.39 -0.83
N PRO A 58 -6.77 -5.27 -0.28
CA PRO A 58 -8.21 -5.27 -0.59
C PRO A 58 -8.93 -4.03 -0.04
N SER A 59 -8.33 -3.33 0.92
CA SER A 59 -8.83 -2.09 1.50
C SER A 59 -8.82 -0.90 0.54
N SER A 60 -8.18 -1.01 -0.63
CA SER A 60 -8.18 0.03 -1.67
C SER A 60 -9.03 -0.38 -2.89
N PRO A 61 -10.36 -0.18 -2.86
CA PRO A 61 -11.28 -0.72 -3.85
C PRO A 61 -11.32 0.05 -5.18
N PHE A 62 -10.82 1.29 -5.20
CA PHE A 62 -10.90 2.17 -6.38
C PHE A 62 -9.65 2.13 -7.26
N ARG A 63 -8.75 1.18 -6.98
CA ARG A 63 -7.63 0.85 -7.85
C ARG A 63 -8.14 0.42 -9.24
N SER A 64 -7.63 1.03 -10.29
CA SER A 64 -7.99 0.71 -11.68
C SER A 64 -6.96 -0.18 -12.36
N VAL A 65 -7.36 -0.90 -13.42
CA VAL A 65 -6.43 -1.68 -14.25
C VAL A 65 -5.41 -0.75 -14.92
N SER A 66 -5.86 0.40 -15.43
CA SER A 66 -4.97 1.39 -16.05
C SER A 66 -3.92 1.94 -15.08
N MET A 67 -4.26 2.08 -13.79
CA MET A 67 -3.29 2.45 -12.76
C MET A 67 -2.20 1.40 -12.60
N LEU A 68 -2.58 0.11 -12.55
CA LEU A 68 -1.64 -1.01 -12.44
C LEU A 68 -0.69 -1.07 -13.64
N GLU A 69 -1.22 -0.91 -14.85
CA GLU A 69 -0.43 -0.89 -16.09
C GLU A 69 0.58 0.25 -16.09
N LYS A 70 0.16 1.48 -15.77
CA LYS A 70 1.05 2.65 -15.69
C LYS A 70 2.13 2.49 -14.65
N ALA A 71 1.78 1.97 -13.47
CA ALA A 71 2.75 1.74 -12.41
C ALA A 71 3.75 0.65 -12.80
N TRP A 72 3.31 -0.41 -13.48
CA TRP A 72 4.18 -1.45 -13.99
C TRP A 72 5.15 -0.91 -15.06
N GLU A 73 4.66 -0.14 -16.03
CA GLU A 73 5.48 0.53 -17.04
C GLU A 73 6.51 1.46 -16.41
N LEU A 74 6.09 2.27 -15.42
CA LEU A 74 6.98 3.16 -14.67
C LEU A 74 8.08 2.37 -13.95
N PHE A 75 7.73 1.29 -13.24
CA PHE A 75 8.68 0.41 -12.58
C PHE A 75 9.69 -0.19 -13.56
N LEU A 76 9.22 -0.68 -14.71
CA LEU A 76 10.11 -1.25 -15.72
C LEU A 76 11.00 -0.23 -16.43
N SER A 77 10.63 1.05 -16.42
CA SER A 77 11.41 2.14 -17.04
C SER A 77 12.69 2.46 -16.27
N ASP A 78 12.72 2.21 -14.96
CA ASP A 78 13.90 2.35 -14.10
C ASP A 78 14.51 0.97 -13.79
N LYS A 79 15.57 0.61 -14.52
CA LYS A 79 16.24 -0.70 -14.35
C LYS A 79 16.96 -0.83 -13.01
N ASP A 80 17.29 0.30 -12.38
CA ASP A 80 17.99 0.33 -11.10
C ASP A 80 17.02 0.33 -9.90
N ALA A 81 15.71 0.50 -10.11
CA ALA A 81 14.72 0.46 -9.03
C ALA A 81 14.68 -0.91 -8.33
N ASP A 82 14.64 -0.89 -7.00
CA ASP A 82 14.37 -2.07 -6.17
C ASP A 82 12.85 -2.29 -6.07
N SER A 83 12.11 -1.18 -5.93
CA SER A 83 10.65 -1.19 -5.78
C SER A 83 10.00 0.12 -6.24
N LEU A 84 8.68 0.04 -6.45
CA LEU A 84 7.76 1.14 -6.63
C LEU A 84 6.73 1.16 -5.50
N ARG A 85 6.45 2.36 -4.98
CA ARG A 85 5.45 2.60 -3.93
C ARG A 85 4.42 3.61 -4.40
N ALA A 86 3.15 3.27 -4.26
CA ALA A 86 2.09 4.24 -4.45
C ALA A 86 2.06 5.26 -3.31
N VAL A 87 1.99 6.53 -3.68
CA VAL A 87 2.03 7.66 -2.77
C VAL A 87 1.07 8.74 -3.22
N GLU A 88 0.62 9.57 -2.27
CA GLU A 88 -0.22 10.73 -2.55
C GLU A 88 0.28 11.96 -1.81
N ARG A 89 -0.15 13.15 -2.25
CA ARG A 89 0.28 14.40 -1.61
C ARG A 89 -0.23 14.43 -0.18
N CYS A 90 0.70 14.57 0.77
CA CYS A 90 0.37 14.65 2.18
C CYS A 90 -0.49 15.89 2.48
N LEU A 91 -1.72 15.68 2.94
CA LEU A 91 -2.64 16.76 3.37
C LEU A 91 -2.36 17.21 4.80
N GLN A 92 -1.96 16.28 5.67
CA GLN A 92 -1.55 16.55 7.05
C GLN A 92 -0.02 16.56 7.13
N HIS A 93 0.61 17.71 6.89
CA HIS A 93 2.06 17.78 6.73
C HIS A 93 2.83 17.35 8.02
N PRO A 94 3.85 16.47 7.94
CA PRO A 94 4.58 15.94 9.11
C PRO A 94 5.29 17.03 9.93
N ALA A 95 5.66 18.16 9.30
CA ALA A 95 6.22 19.31 10.03
C ALA A 95 5.22 20.01 10.97
N LYS A 96 3.93 19.66 10.91
CA LYS A 96 2.89 20.13 11.84
C LYS A 96 2.40 19.01 12.77
N MET A 97 3.04 17.85 12.76
CA MET A 97 2.72 16.72 13.64
C MET A 97 3.55 16.78 14.93
N TRP A 98 2.97 16.25 16.02
CA TRP A 98 3.55 16.26 17.35
C TRP A 98 3.53 14.87 17.97
N ILE A 99 4.59 14.50 18.69
CA ILE A 99 4.66 13.33 19.56
C ILE A 99 4.23 13.77 20.95
N VAL A 100 3.11 13.24 21.44
CA VAL A 100 2.59 13.51 22.79
C VAL A 100 3.25 12.56 23.80
N ASN A 101 3.79 13.13 24.88
CA ASN A 101 4.41 12.41 26.00
C ASN A 101 3.83 12.96 27.31
N GLY A 102 2.82 12.28 27.86
CA GLY A 102 2.10 12.74 29.04
C GLY A 102 1.37 14.06 28.78
N ASN A 103 1.68 15.10 29.56
CA ASN A 103 1.11 16.45 29.43
C ASN A 103 1.94 17.39 28.54
N ARG A 104 2.93 16.86 27.81
CA ARG A 104 3.81 17.62 26.91
C ARG A 104 3.81 17.01 25.53
N MET A 105 4.30 17.77 24.55
CA MET A 105 4.51 17.26 23.20
C MET A 105 5.73 17.92 22.56
N ASN A 106 6.32 17.23 21.57
CA ASN A 106 7.45 17.71 20.77
C ASN A 106 7.16 17.49 19.28
N PRO A 107 7.67 18.31 18.36
CA PRO A 107 7.38 18.15 16.94
C PRO A 107 8.04 16.87 16.40
N VAL A 108 7.38 16.20 15.44
CA VAL A 108 7.92 15.01 14.76
C VAL A 108 9.14 15.39 13.93
N ILE A 109 9.06 16.50 13.19
CA ILE A 109 10.18 17.07 12.43
C ILE A 109 10.69 18.30 13.18
N LYS A 110 11.97 18.28 13.55
CA LYS A 110 12.65 19.47 14.07
C LYS A 110 13.03 20.38 12.90
N ASN A 111 12.85 21.69 13.09
CA ASN A 111 13.16 22.69 12.08
C ASN A 111 14.63 22.55 11.63
N PRO A 112 14.90 22.31 10.34
CA PRO A 112 16.27 22.22 9.83
C PRO A 112 16.92 23.61 9.66
N GLU A 113 16.14 24.69 9.67
CA GLU A 113 16.65 26.06 9.53
C GLU A 113 16.93 26.68 10.91
N SER A 114 18.21 26.77 11.26
CA SER A 114 18.69 27.22 12.58
C SER A 114 18.37 28.68 12.95
N SER A 115 17.82 29.48 12.03
CA SER A 115 17.68 30.94 12.19
C SER A 115 16.29 31.50 11.80
N GLY A 116 15.30 30.65 11.55
CA GLY A 116 14.00 31.06 10.98
C GLY A 116 12.76 30.74 11.82
N ILE A 117 11.59 31.10 11.27
CA ILE A 117 10.28 30.70 11.81
C ILE A 117 10.16 29.18 11.74
N GLU A 118 9.70 28.58 12.82
CA GLU A 118 9.47 27.15 12.93
C GLU A 118 8.49 26.63 11.88
N TRP A 119 8.79 25.47 11.28
CA TRP A 119 7.96 24.90 10.20
C TRP A 119 6.52 24.62 10.63
N TYR A 120 6.28 24.25 11.90
CA TYR A 120 4.93 24.06 12.41
C TYR A 120 4.10 25.36 12.43
N SER A 121 4.76 26.52 12.43
CA SER A 121 4.15 27.85 12.37
C SER A 121 4.06 28.43 10.95
N LYS A 122 4.67 27.80 9.94
CA LYS A 122 4.56 28.23 8.53
C LYS A 122 3.28 27.69 7.88
N PRO A 123 2.69 28.37 6.89
CA PRO A 123 1.63 27.82 6.05
C PRO A 123 2.10 26.57 5.28
N ILE A 124 1.24 25.56 5.06
CA ILE A 124 1.64 24.29 4.42
C ILE A 124 2.17 24.50 3.00
N GLN A 125 1.68 25.50 2.27
CA GLN A 125 2.13 25.83 0.92
C GLN A 125 3.57 26.34 0.84
N GLU A 126 4.14 26.81 1.96
CA GLU A 126 5.54 27.23 2.05
C GLU A 126 6.46 26.08 2.50
N LEU A 127 5.89 24.94 2.89
CA LEU A 127 6.63 23.76 3.31
C LEU A 127 7.01 22.89 2.10
N PRO A 128 8.07 22.07 2.20
CA PRO A 128 8.41 21.12 1.16
C PRO A 128 7.25 20.23 0.76
N LYS A 129 7.17 19.87 -0.52
CA LYS A 129 6.22 18.87 -0.98
C LYS A 129 6.67 17.50 -0.48
N VAL A 130 5.85 16.88 0.34
CA VAL A 130 6.06 15.52 0.85
C VAL A 130 4.85 14.65 0.54
N TYR A 131 5.11 13.36 0.38
CA TYR A 131 4.12 12.38 -0.01
C TYR A 131 3.99 11.34 1.09
N VAL A 132 2.78 10.82 1.25
CA VAL A 132 2.48 9.71 2.17
C VAL A 132 2.22 8.46 1.35
N GLN A 133 2.76 7.33 1.80
CA GLN A 133 2.44 6.04 1.19
C GLN A 133 0.97 5.72 1.42
N ASN A 134 0.30 5.27 0.37
CA ASN A 134 -1.03 4.69 0.47
C ASN A 134 -0.99 3.18 0.20
N SER A 135 -2.09 2.51 0.54
CA SER A 135 -2.22 1.05 0.50
C SER A 135 -2.54 0.50 -0.91
N SER A 136 -2.58 1.37 -1.92
CA SER A 136 -3.10 0.99 -3.23
C SER A 136 -2.15 0.09 -3.99
N LEU A 137 -0.84 0.30 -3.97
CA LEU A 137 0.07 -0.51 -4.80
C LEU A 137 1.50 -0.49 -4.29
N GLU A 138 2.09 -1.67 -4.27
CA GLU A 138 3.52 -1.89 -4.07
C GLU A 138 4.00 -2.87 -5.15
N ILE A 139 5.13 -2.60 -5.79
CA ILE A 139 5.79 -3.51 -6.75
C ILE A 139 7.25 -3.60 -6.32
N ALA A 140 7.83 -4.80 -6.28
CA ALA A 140 9.26 -4.94 -5.96
C ALA A 140 9.85 -6.23 -6.53
N LYS A 141 11.19 -6.26 -6.61
CA LYS A 141 11.94 -7.48 -6.95
C LYS A 141 11.83 -8.50 -5.82
N CYS A 142 11.56 -9.77 -6.15
CA CYS A 142 11.46 -10.86 -5.17
C CYS A 142 12.78 -11.11 -4.41
N GLU A 143 13.92 -10.81 -5.04
CA GLU A 143 15.24 -10.96 -4.41
C GLU A 143 15.37 -10.13 -3.12
N ILE A 144 14.68 -8.99 -3.03
CA ILE A 144 14.78 -8.06 -1.91
C ILE A 144 14.34 -8.69 -0.58
N PRO A 145 13.10 -9.18 -0.41
CA PRO A 145 12.68 -9.87 0.82
C PRO A 145 13.37 -11.22 1.04
N LEU A 146 13.90 -11.85 -0.01
CA LEU A 146 14.63 -13.12 0.11
C LEU A 146 16.04 -12.92 0.69
N MET A 147 16.75 -11.87 0.25
CA MET A 147 18.13 -11.57 0.66
C MET A 147 18.20 -10.60 1.86
N THR A 148 17.13 -9.86 2.14
CA THR A 148 17.11 -8.83 3.19
C THR A 148 15.91 -9.01 4.13
N LEU A 149 15.75 -8.08 5.08
CA LEU A 149 14.55 -7.94 5.93
C LEU A 149 13.66 -6.77 5.47
N SER A 150 13.72 -6.42 4.19
CA SER A 150 12.94 -5.33 3.59
C SER A 150 12.02 -5.88 2.49
N ILE A 151 10.87 -5.24 2.33
CA ILE A 151 9.96 -5.47 1.19
C ILE A 151 10.09 -4.39 0.10
N ALA A 152 10.98 -3.41 0.31
CA ALA A 152 11.11 -2.23 -0.57
C ALA A 152 12.54 -2.02 -1.08
N GLY A 153 13.55 -2.51 -0.37
CA GLY A 153 14.95 -2.22 -0.69
C GLY A 153 15.31 -0.78 -0.36
N THR A 154 16.15 -0.16 -1.19
CA THR A 154 16.73 1.18 -0.96
C THR A 154 16.49 2.14 -2.11
N LYS A 155 16.36 1.63 -3.33
CA LYS A 155 16.09 2.41 -4.54
C LYS A 155 14.60 2.34 -4.85
N ILE A 156 13.84 3.21 -4.17
CA ILE A 156 12.38 3.20 -4.20
C ILE A 156 11.90 4.35 -5.10
N ILE A 157 11.12 4.04 -6.12
CA ILE A 157 10.49 5.05 -6.97
C ILE A 157 9.03 5.31 -6.54
N PRO A 158 8.56 6.56 -6.57
CA PRO A 158 7.18 6.88 -6.26
C PRO A 158 6.26 6.69 -7.46
N PHE A 159 5.08 6.12 -7.24
CA PHE A 159 3.94 6.22 -8.14
C PHE A 159 2.91 7.16 -7.51
N ILE A 160 2.74 8.35 -8.09
CA ILE A 160 1.80 9.35 -7.56
C ILE A 160 0.40 8.97 -8.03
N THR A 161 -0.46 8.56 -7.08
CA THR A 161 -1.83 8.15 -7.38
C THR A 161 -2.71 9.34 -7.76
N ASP A 162 -3.61 9.15 -8.72
CA ASP A 162 -4.58 10.18 -9.11
C ASP A 162 -5.94 9.99 -8.41
N LYS A 163 -6.61 11.10 -8.09
CA LYS A 163 -7.97 11.11 -7.52
C LYS A 163 -8.16 10.16 -6.33
N LEU A 164 -8.91 9.08 -6.53
CA LEU A 164 -9.33 8.12 -5.51
C LEU A 164 -8.60 6.78 -5.64
N GLU A 165 -7.61 6.69 -6.53
CA GLU A 165 -6.79 5.48 -6.71
C GLU A 165 -6.04 5.10 -5.42
N GLY A 166 -5.69 6.09 -4.60
CA GLY A 166 -5.07 5.93 -3.29
C GLY A 166 -6.02 5.71 -2.12
N TYR A 167 -7.34 5.71 -2.36
CA TYR A 167 -8.35 5.66 -1.29
C TYR A 167 -8.32 4.32 -0.54
N ASP A 168 -8.29 4.38 0.79
CA ASP A 168 -8.12 3.21 1.66
C ASP A 168 -9.21 3.15 2.73
N ILE A 169 -9.84 1.99 2.89
CA ILE A 169 -10.90 1.75 3.85
C ILE A 169 -10.30 1.19 5.13
N ASN A 170 -10.21 2.02 6.17
CA ASN A 170 -9.69 1.64 7.48
C ASN A 170 -10.75 1.76 8.59
N THR A 171 -11.77 2.60 8.37
CA THR A 171 -12.81 2.91 9.34
C THR A 171 -14.20 2.79 8.74
N GLU A 172 -15.21 2.73 9.59
CA GLU A 172 -16.62 2.76 9.17
C GLU A 172 -16.97 4.04 8.38
N LYS A 173 -16.34 5.18 8.71
CA LYS A 173 -16.51 6.42 7.95
C LYS A 173 -16.00 6.28 6.53
N ASP A 174 -14.89 5.57 6.34
CA ASP A 174 -14.34 5.33 5.01
C ASP A 174 -15.28 4.45 4.18
N TRP A 175 -15.87 3.44 4.82
CA TRP A 175 -16.87 2.58 4.18
C TRP A 175 -18.09 3.38 3.71
N ILE A 176 -18.69 4.18 4.58
CA ILE A 176 -19.86 5.01 4.26
C ILE A 176 -19.54 5.98 3.11
N TYR A 177 -18.35 6.58 3.14
CA TYR A 177 -17.94 7.50 2.08
C TYR A 177 -17.70 6.76 0.75
N ALA A 178 -17.09 5.57 0.76
CA ALA A 178 -16.94 4.74 -0.42
C ALA A 178 -18.30 4.41 -1.06
N GLU A 179 -19.29 3.98 -0.26
CA GLU A 179 -20.65 3.71 -0.74
C GLU A 179 -21.30 4.96 -1.34
N TYR A 180 -21.12 6.11 -0.70
CA TYR A 180 -21.61 7.38 -1.23
C TYR A 180 -21.02 7.71 -2.60
N LEU A 181 -19.70 7.57 -2.76
CA LEU A 181 -19.00 7.84 -4.02
C LEU A 181 -19.52 6.94 -5.14
N ILE A 182 -19.71 5.64 -4.85
CA ILE A 182 -20.25 4.66 -5.80
C ILE A 182 -21.68 5.05 -6.19
N LYS A 183 -22.56 5.32 -5.22
CA LYS A 183 -23.97 5.68 -5.46
C LYS A 183 -24.13 6.96 -6.28
N LYS A 184 -23.19 7.90 -6.14
CA LYS A 184 -23.17 9.16 -6.91
C LYS A 184 -22.50 9.04 -8.27
N GLY A 185 -21.93 7.88 -8.63
CA GLY A 185 -21.18 7.70 -9.87
C GLY A 185 -19.89 8.52 -9.93
N LEU A 186 -19.35 8.91 -8.77
CA LEU A 186 -18.08 9.65 -8.66
C LEU A 186 -16.87 8.73 -8.77
N VAL A 187 -17.09 7.43 -8.57
CA VAL A 187 -16.13 6.34 -8.81
C VAL A 187 -16.83 5.20 -9.53
N ILE A 188 -16.05 4.45 -10.29
CA ILE A 188 -16.50 3.25 -10.99
C ILE A 188 -15.66 2.10 -10.46
N LEU A 189 -16.32 1.08 -9.92
CA LEU A 189 -15.65 -0.15 -9.51
C LEU A 189 -15.21 -0.94 -10.75
N PRO A 190 -14.13 -1.73 -10.67
CA PRO A 190 -13.76 -2.65 -11.73
C PRO A 190 -14.93 -3.56 -12.13
N HIS A 191 -15.08 -3.81 -13.42
CA HIS A 191 -16.06 -4.77 -13.91
C HIS A 191 -15.66 -6.19 -13.49
N VAL A 192 -16.60 -6.94 -12.92
CA VAL A 192 -16.40 -8.34 -12.54
C VAL A 192 -17.49 -9.16 -13.20
N ASP A 193 -17.09 -10.07 -14.10
CA ASP A 193 -18.04 -10.88 -14.89
C ASP A 193 -18.81 -11.88 -14.01
N ASN A 194 -18.18 -12.34 -12.94
CA ASN A 194 -18.75 -13.30 -12.02
C ASN A 194 -19.80 -12.64 -11.10
N LYS A 195 -20.89 -13.36 -10.82
CA LYS A 195 -21.90 -12.91 -9.86
C LYS A 195 -21.29 -12.74 -8.45
N PRO A 196 -21.91 -11.97 -7.55
CA PRO A 196 -21.50 -11.91 -6.15
C PRO A 196 -21.41 -13.32 -5.54
N TYR A 197 -20.32 -13.62 -4.83
CA TYR A 197 -20.18 -14.85 -4.06
C TYR A 197 -21.16 -14.83 -2.88
N LEU A 198 -22.14 -15.74 -2.87
CA LEU A 198 -23.23 -15.75 -1.87
C LEU A 198 -22.94 -16.58 -0.61
N GLY A 199 -21.82 -17.32 -0.58
CA GLY A 199 -21.51 -18.26 0.50
C GLY A 199 -22.12 -19.63 0.29
#